data_AF-A0A255ZI53-F1
#
_entry.id   AF-A0A255ZI53-F1
#
_cell.length_a   1.000
_cell.length_b   1.000
_cell.length_c   1.000
_cell.angle_alpha   90.00
_cell.angle_beta   90.00
_cell.angle_gamma   90.00
#
_symmetry.space_group_name_H-M   'P 1'
#
loop_
_entity.id
_entity.type
_entity.pdbx_description
1 polymer ?
#
loop_
_entity_poly.entity_id
_entity_poly.type
_entity_poly.pdbx_seq_one_letter_code
_entity_poly.pdbx_strand_id
1 'polypeptide(L)'
;MACQPKATRPRVKTQTALPSISCADRDAPRKALSKPAAFVVLCKGLALKTELTAERLRELLHYDPETGVFTWAKARKGQKAPAGSVAGYLEKDGHWGICVVGRHYRAHRLAWLYVHGSWPANEIDHRNGIKTDNRITNLRDATRTVNAENLRQAKSNNSCGLLGVYLHKSSGLWHARIKVGGKVTSLKYHGTKEAAHEVYIRAKRELHEGCTI
;
A
#
# COMPACT_ATOMS: atom_id res chain seq x y z
N MET A 1 43.49 -34.99 -14.67
CA MET A 1 43.32 -34.33 -13.36
C MET A 1 42.41 -35.20 -12.51
N ALA A 2 42.98 -35.88 -11.51
CA ALA A 2 42.26 -36.82 -10.65
C ALA A 2 41.50 -36.07 -9.55
N CYS A 3 40.20 -36.35 -9.40
CA CYS A 3 39.36 -35.79 -8.34
C CYS A 3 39.14 -36.87 -7.28
N GLN A 4 39.73 -36.69 -6.10
CA GLN A 4 39.58 -37.60 -4.97
C GLN A 4 38.26 -37.38 -4.21
N PRO A 5 37.68 -38.41 -3.58
CA PRO A 5 36.39 -38.33 -2.90
C PRO A 5 36.51 -37.72 -1.48
N LYS A 6 35.54 -36.87 -1.11
CA LYS A 6 35.45 -36.24 0.22
C LYS A 6 34.83 -37.21 1.24
N ALA A 7 35.49 -37.31 2.40
CA ALA A 7 35.12 -38.13 3.54
C ALA A 7 33.78 -37.72 4.19
N THR A 8 32.98 -38.72 4.54
CA THR A 8 31.73 -38.66 5.31
C THR A 8 32.01 -38.48 6.80
N ARG A 9 31.31 -37.56 7.47
CA ARG A 9 31.35 -37.38 8.93
C ARG A 9 30.27 -38.22 9.63
N PRO A 10 30.55 -38.83 10.79
CA PRO A 10 29.57 -39.64 11.51
C PRO A 10 28.55 -38.77 12.27
N ARG A 11 27.32 -39.29 12.37
CA ARG A 11 26.14 -38.68 12.99
C ARG A 11 26.09 -39.05 14.47
N VAL A 12 26.39 -38.10 15.36
CA VAL A 12 26.23 -38.27 16.81
C VAL A 12 24.75 -38.15 17.17
N LYS A 13 24.18 -39.20 17.77
CA LYS A 13 22.83 -39.21 18.35
C LYS A 13 22.94 -38.80 19.82
N THR A 14 22.36 -37.67 20.19
CA THR A 14 22.06 -37.36 21.59
C THR A 14 20.55 -37.28 21.76
N GLN A 15 20.02 -38.29 22.47
CA GLN A 15 18.66 -38.29 23.02
C GLN A 15 18.71 -37.51 24.33
N THR A 16 17.92 -36.44 24.43
CA THR A 16 17.62 -35.81 25.72
C THR A 16 16.10 -35.80 25.86
N ALA A 17 15.61 -36.52 26.88
CA ALA A 17 14.21 -36.65 27.21
C ALA A 17 13.65 -35.32 27.76
N LEU A 18 12.47 -34.93 27.29
CA LEU A 18 11.68 -33.82 27.85
C LEU A 18 10.71 -34.37 28.90
N PRO A 19 10.56 -33.72 30.07
CA PRO A 19 9.56 -34.12 31.05
C PRO A 19 8.15 -33.70 30.61
N SER A 20 7.20 -34.61 30.88
CA SER A 20 5.77 -34.48 30.67
C SER A 20 5.14 -33.38 31.54
N ILE A 21 4.47 -32.41 30.93
CA ILE A 21 3.66 -31.40 31.63
C ILE A 21 2.21 -31.91 31.64
N SER A 22 1.72 -32.23 32.84
CA SER A 22 0.32 -32.57 33.09
C SER A 22 -0.57 -31.33 33.04
N CYS A 23 -1.68 -31.41 32.32
CA CYS A 23 -2.77 -30.44 32.33
C CYS A 23 -3.65 -30.68 33.56
N ALA A 24 -3.64 -29.78 34.54
CA ALA A 24 -4.72 -29.62 35.50
C ALA A 24 -4.62 -28.24 36.18
N ASP A 25 -5.74 -27.51 36.11
CA ASP A 25 -6.25 -26.54 37.06
C ASP A 25 -5.37 -25.36 37.48
N ARG A 26 -5.83 -24.16 37.06
CA ARG A 26 -6.03 -23.02 37.97
C ARG A 26 -6.84 -21.93 37.28
N ASP A 27 -8.15 -22.07 37.39
CA ASP A 27 -9.09 -20.96 37.42
C ASP A 27 -8.67 -19.97 38.53
N ALA A 28 -8.38 -18.72 38.14
CA ALA A 28 -8.27 -17.60 39.06
C ALA A 28 -8.78 -16.32 38.36
N PRO A 29 -9.69 -15.55 38.97
CA PRO A 29 -10.29 -14.39 38.34
C PRO A 29 -9.29 -13.24 38.23
N ARG A 30 -9.02 -12.77 37.00
CA ARG A 30 -8.24 -11.54 36.77
C ARG A 30 -9.08 -10.34 37.20
N LYS A 31 -8.90 -9.89 38.45
CA LYS A 31 -9.39 -8.61 38.95
C LYS A 31 -8.87 -7.45 38.09
N ALA A 32 -9.79 -6.55 37.76
CA ALA A 32 -9.58 -5.31 37.04
C ALA A 32 -8.53 -4.42 37.71
N LEU A 33 -7.64 -3.85 36.91
CA LEU A 33 -6.88 -2.66 37.25
C LEU A 33 -7.36 -1.54 36.31
N SER A 34 -8.34 -0.78 36.80
CA SER A 34 -8.65 0.55 36.29
C SER A 34 -7.42 1.45 36.48
N LYS A 35 -6.82 1.92 35.38
CA LYS A 35 -5.77 2.95 35.47
C LYS A 35 -6.45 4.31 35.70
N PRO A 36 -6.12 5.05 36.78
CA PRO A 36 -6.63 6.40 36.97
C PRO A 36 -5.95 7.38 36.01
N ALA A 37 -6.70 8.45 35.74
CA ALA A 37 -6.33 9.58 34.93
C ALA A 37 -5.16 10.40 35.53
N ALA A 38 -4.53 11.18 34.64
CA ALA A 38 -3.69 12.34 34.90
C ALA A 38 -2.34 12.09 35.58
N PHE A 39 -1.31 11.90 34.75
CA PHE A 39 0.04 12.35 35.08
C PHE A 39 0.43 13.43 34.06
N VAL A 40 0.13 14.68 34.40
CA VAL A 40 0.60 15.86 33.67
C VAL A 40 2.06 16.07 34.03
N VAL A 41 2.98 15.65 33.16
CA VAL A 41 4.38 16.11 33.20
C VAL A 41 4.50 17.28 32.24
N LEU A 42 4.68 18.45 32.83
CA LEU A 42 4.95 19.72 32.18
C LEU A 42 6.41 19.74 31.67
N CYS A 43 6.67 19.17 30.49
CA CYS A 43 7.93 19.42 29.77
C CYS A 43 7.74 20.60 28.81
N LYS A 44 8.26 21.76 29.21
CA LYS A 44 8.50 22.91 28.32
C LYS A 44 9.36 22.44 27.13
N GLY A 45 8.89 22.62 25.90
CA GLY A 45 9.76 22.62 24.71
C GLY A 45 9.70 21.40 23.77
N LEU A 46 8.70 20.53 23.84
CA LEU A 46 8.40 19.62 22.74
C LEU A 46 7.19 20.16 21.99
N ALA A 47 7.43 20.79 20.84
CA ALA A 47 6.37 21.12 19.90
C ALA A 47 5.66 19.82 19.52
N LEU A 48 4.51 19.55 20.15
CA LEU A 48 3.64 18.45 19.77
C LEU A 48 3.40 18.61 18.27
N LYS A 49 3.83 17.58 17.54
CA LYS A 49 3.74 17.45 16.10
C LYS A 49 2.23 17.51 15.79
N THR A 50 1.67 18.69 15.62
CA THR A 50 0.22 18.87 15.47
C THR A 50 -0.16 18.21 14.16
N GLU A 51 -0.73 17.02 14.25
CA GLU A 51 -1.27 16.35 13.09
C GLU A 51 -2.40 17.21 12.53
N LEU A 52 -2.48 17.29 11.22
CA LEU A 52 -3.52 18.06 10.56
C LEU A 52 -4.88 17.41 10.86
N THR A 53 -5.75 18.13 11.56
CA THR A 53 -7.13 17.69 11.80
C THR A 53 -8.01 17.94 10.58
N ALA A 54 -9.09 17.19 10.43
CA ALA A 54 -10.03 17.37 9.34
C ALA A 54 -10.71 18.75 9.38
N GLU A 55 -11.03 19.26 10.56
CA GLU A 55 -11.57 20.61 10.75
C GLU A 55 -10.61 21.68 10.22
N ARG A 56 -9.33 21.59 10.63
CA ARG A 56 -8.31 22.53 10.16
C ARG A 56 -8.07 22.42 8.65
N LEU A 57 -8.18 21.21 8.10
CA LEU A 57 -8.10 21.00 6.66
C LEU A 57 -9.26 21.72 5.93
N ARG A 58 -10.50 21.55 6.41
CA ARG A 58 -11.70 22.18 5.83
C ARG A 58 -11.70 23.70 5.92
N GLU A 59 -11.07 24.27 6.94
CA GLU A 59 -10.88 25.73 7.03
C GLU A 59 -9.92 26.30 5.98
N LEU A 60 -8.92 25.50 5.57
CA LEU A 60 -7.84 25.94 4.70
C LEU A 60 -8.09 25.62 3.23
N LEU A 61 -8.73 24.49 2.96
CA LEU A 61 -8.93 23.92 1.63
C LEU A 61 -10.40 23.57 1.43
N HIS A 62 -10.88 23.79 0.21
CA HIS A 62 -12.13 23.25 -0.28
C HIS A 62 -11.82 22.05 -1.17
N TYR A 63 -12.57 20.96 -0.99
CA TYR A 63 -12.45 19.74 -1.78
C TYR A 63 -13.80 19.47 -2.44
N ASP A 64 -13.77 19.26 -3.74
CA ASP A 64 -14.94 18.83 -4.50
C ASP A 64 -14.89 17.30 -4.70
N PRO A 65 -15.82 16.54 -4.10
CA PRO A 65 -15.86 15.08 -4.21
C PRO A 65 -16.06 14.56 -5.65
N GLU A 66 -16.74 15.32 -6.50
CA GLU A 66 -17.11 14.91 -7.86
C GLU A 66 -15.95 15.08 -8.85
N THR A 67 -15.13 16.11 -8.65
CA THR A 67 -13.95 16.37 -9.49
C THR A 67 -12.67 15.84 -8.87
N GLY A 68 -12.61 15.68 -7.54
CA GLY A 68 -11.41 15.31 -6.81
C GLY A 68 -10.39 16.45 -6.65
N VAL A 69 -10.78 17.69 -6.96
CA VAL A 69 -9.90 18.85 -6.98
C VAL A 69 -9.93 19.58 -5.63
N PHE A 70 -8.75 20.02 -5.20
CA PHE A 70 -8.60 20.90 -4.04
C PHE A 70 -8.41 22.33 -4.49
N THR A 71 -9.03 23.28 -3.81
CA THR A 71 -8.83 24.72 -3.98
C THR A 71 -8.56 25.40 -2.64
N TRP A 72 -7.82 26.52 -2.65
CA TRP A 72 -7.56 27.28 -1.42
C TRP A 72 -8.80 28.04 -0.96
N ALA A 73 -9.28 27.79 0.25
CA ALA A 73 -10.45 28.47 0.79
C ALA A 73 -10.18 29.95 1.11
N LYS A 74 -8.92 30.29 1.47
CA LYS A 74 -8.48 31.63 1.83
C LYS A 74 -7.16 31.97 1.16
N ALA A 75 -6.96 33.23 0.82
CA ALA A 75 -5.67 33.73 0.36
C ALA A 75 -4.64 33.57 1.50
N ARG A 76 -3.50 32.98 1.19
CA ARG A 76 -2.45 32.75 2.21
C ARG A 76 -1.52 33.94 2.24
N LYS A 77 -1.28 34.49 3.44
CA LYS A 77 -0.41 35.64 3.65
C LYS A 77 1.00 35.36 3.09
N GLY A 78 1.47 36.22 2.18
CA GLY A 78 2.78 36.08 1.55
C GLY A 78 2.88 35.04 0.42
N GLN A 79 1.77 34.44 0.00
CA GLN A 79 1.73 33.52 -1.14
C GLN A 79 1.05 34.20 -2.34
N LYS A 80 1.53 33.91 -3.55
CA LYS A 80 0.98 34.46 -4.79
C LYS A 80 -0.37 33.84 -5.18
N ALA A 81 -0.72 32.69 -4.62
CA ALA A 81 -1.94 31.97 -4.95
C ALA A 81 -3.18 32.64 -4.30
N PRO A 82 -4.14 33.16 -5.08
CA PRO A 82 -5.36 33.74 -4.54
C PRO A 82 -6.28 32.66 -3.96
N ALA A 83 -7.28 33.09 -3.18
CA ALA A 83 -8.38 32.21 -2.78
C ALA A 83 -9.08 31.66 -4.04
N GLY A 84 -9.50 30.39 -4.00
CA GLY A 84 -10.15 29.68 -5.10
C GLY A 84 -9.20 29.02 -6.10
N SER A 85 -7.89 29.32 -6.07
CA SER A 85 -6.96 28.66 -6.99
C SER A 85 -6.78 27.18 -6.63
N VAL A 86 -6.53 26.34 -7.65
CA VAL A 86 -6.22 24.92 -7.46
C VAL A 86 -5.01 24.78 -6.53
N ALA A 87 -5.14 23.92 -5.52
CA ALA A 87 -4.13 23.69 -4.52
C ALA A 87 -3.21 22.53 -4.91
N GLY A 88 -1.91 22.74 -4.71
CA GLY A 88 -0.89 21.73 -4.90
C GLY A 88 -0.18 21.77 -6.24
N TYR A 89 0.52 20.68 -6.54
CA TYR A 89 1.30 20.50 -7.76
C TYR A 89 1.38 19.00 -8.09
N LEU A 90 1.64 18.69 -9.36
CA LEU A 90 1.89 17.32 -9.80
C LEU A 90 3.33 16.93 -9.50
N GLU A 91 3.52 15.85 -8.74
CA GLU A 91 4.84 15.30 -8.44
C GLU A 91 5.36 14.40 -9.57
N LYS A 92 6.67 14.14 -9.56
CA LYS A 92 7.34 13.28 -10.56
C LYS A 92 6.83 11.84 -10.58
N ASP A 93 6.27 11.37 -9.46
CA ASP A 93 5.71 10.03 -9.32
C ASP A 93 4.23 9.92 -9.76
N GLY A 94 3.66 11.03 -10.24
CA GLY A 94 2.32 11.11 -10.82
C GLY A 94 1.19 11.39 -9.84
N HIS A 95 1.48 11.68 -8.56
CA HIS A 95 0.44 12.08 -7.61
C HIS A 95 0.42 13.59 -7.42
N TRP A 96 -0.75 14.11 -7.03
CA TRP A 96 -0.88 15.50 -6.57
C TRP A 96 -0.39 15.64 -5.14
N GLY A 97 0.52 16.58 -4.91
CA GLY A 97 1.04 16.96 -3.61
C GLY A 97 0.53 18.34 -3.18
N ILE A 98 0.18 18.51 -1.91
CA ILE A 98 -0.33 19.77 -1.34
C ILE A 98 0.43 20.11 -0.06
N CYS A 99 0.92 21.36 0.03
CA CYS A 99 1.62 21.86 1.20
C CYS A 99 0.67 22.57 2.17
N VAL A 100 0.34 21.92 3.29
CA VAL A 100 -0.56 22.44 4.32
C VAL A 100 0.21 22.62 5.63
N VAL A 101 0.20 23.84 6.18
CA VAL A 101 0.91 24.19 7.44
C VAL A 101 2.38 23.75 7.44
N GLY A 102 3.10 24.05 6.35
CA GLY A 102 4.53 23.73 6.22
C GLY A 102 4.87 22.25 6.01
N ARG A 103 3.87 21.40 5.76
CA ARG A 103 4.06 19.96 5.50
C ARG A 103 3.46 19.53 4.18
N HIS A 104 4.15 18.61 3.52
CA HIS A 104 3.72 18.01 2.26
C HIS A 104 2.80 16.82 2.53
N TYR A 105 1.63 16.81 1.90
CA TYR A 105 0.67 15.72 1.93
C TYR A 105 0.26 15.32 0.53
N ARG A 106 -0.07 14.05 0.33
CA ARG A 106 -0.66 13.57 -0.93
C ARG A 106 -2.15 13.93 -0.97
N ALA A 107 -2.62 14.42 -2.11
CA ALA A 107 -3.99 14.89 -2.29
C ALA A 107 -5.03 13.79 -2.00
N HIS A 108 -4.82 12.56 -2.46
CA HIS A 108 -5.72 11.44 -2.17
C HIS A 108 -5.87 11.13 -0.67
N ARG A 109 -4.80 11.31 0.15
CA ARG A 109 -4.88 11.14 1.61
C ARG A 109 -5.62 12.29 2.27
N LEU A 110 -5.43 13.51 1.75
CA LEU A 110 -6.20 14.66 2.21
C LEU A 110 -7.68 14.53 1.86
N ALA A 111 -8.02 13.98 0.68
CA ALA A 111 -9.41 13.75 0.27
C ALA A 111 -10.10 12.79 1.23
N TRP A 112 -9.40 11.71 1.60
CA TRP A 112 -9.88 10.78 2.62
C TRP A 112 -10.12 11.47 3.97
N LEU A 113 -9.13 12.22 4.48
CA LEU A 113 -9.27 12.94 5.75
C LEU A 113 -10.41 13.97 5.69
N TYR A 114 -10.57 14.66 4.57
CA TYR A 114 -11.59 15.68 4.37
C TYR A 114 -13.00 15.10 4.51
N VAL A 115 -13.25 13.95 3.87
CA VAL A 115 -14.57 13.31 3.84
C VAL A 115 -14.83 12.47 5.08
N HIS A 116 -13.89 11.61 5.48
CA HIS A 116 -14.10 10.66 6.59
C HIS A 116 -13.79 11.25 7.97
N GLY A 117 -13.05 12.36 8.05
CA GLY A 117 -12.68 12.99 9.32
C GLY A 117 -11.51 12.31 10.04
N SER A 118 -11.07 11.14 9.59
CA SER A 118 -9.91 10.42 10.12
C SER A 118 -8.91 10.08 9.02
N TRP A 119 -7.66 9.85 9.40
CA TRP A 119 -6.66 9.32 8.48
C TRP A 119 -7.00 7.86 8.09
N PRO A 120 -6.63 7.42 6.88
CA PRO A 120 -6.80 6.02 6.48
C PRO A 120 -5.91 5.11 7.34
N ALA A 121 -6.40 3.90 7.60
CA ALA A 121 -5.66 2.89 8.35
C ALA A 121 -4.48 2.33 7.55
N ASN A 122 -4.63 2.22 6.21
CA ASN A 122 -3.59 1.71 5.32
C ASN A 122 -3.20 2.75 4.24
N GLU A 123 -2.99 2.26 3.02
CA GLU A 123 -2.70 3.04 1.83
C GLU A 123 -4.00 3.36 1.10
N ILE A 124 -4.08 4.56 0.53
CA ILE A 124 -5.19 4.90 -0.35
C ILE A 124 -4.85 4.41 -1.75
N ASP A 125 -5.69 3.53 -2.28
CA ASP A 125 -5.58 2.98 -3.62
C ASP A 125 -6.64 3.63 -4.54
N HIS A 126 -6.22 3.90 -5.78
CA HIS A 126 -7.07 4.44 -6.83
C HIS A 126 -7.69 3.27 -7.60
N ARG A 127 -9.00 3.05 -7.46
CA ARG A 127 -9.70 1.92 -8.09
C ARG A 127 -9.41 1.81 -9.58
N ASN A 128 -9.42 2.93 -10.31
CA ASN A 128 -9.11 3.00 -11.74
C ASN A 128 -7.62 2.98 -12.10
N GLY A 129 -6.71 3.00 -11.11
CA GLY A 129 -5.25 3.06 -11.30
C GLY A 129 -4.72 4.41 -11.80
N ILE A 130 -5.56 5.43 -11.91
CA ILE A 130 -5.20 6.78 -12.34
C ILE A 130 -4.88 7.61 -11.09
N LYS A 131 -3.58 7.82 -10.83
CA LYS A 131 -3.07 8.51 -9.65
C LYS A 131 -3.51 9.96 -9.49
N THR A 132 -3.93 10.59 -10.59
CA THR A 132 -4.39 11.98 -10.62
C THR A 132 -5.88 12.12 -10.33
N ASP A 133 -6.65 11.03 -10.42
CA ASP A 133 -8.09 11.03 -10.19
C ASP A 133 -8.40 10.83 -8.70
N ASN A 134 -8.40 11.94 -7.95
CA ASN A 134 -8.60 11.92 -6.50
C ASN A 134 -10.08 12.05 -6.09
N ARG A 135 -11.03 11.71 -6.95
CA ARG A 135 -12.46 11.65 -6.60
C ARG A 135 -12.68 10.62 -5.50
N ILE A 136 -13.44 10.96 -4.46
CA ILE A 136 -13.59 10.07 -3.29
C ILE A 136 -14.17 8.70 -3.66
N THR A 137 -15.04 8.66 -4.67
CA THR A 137 -15.64 7.42 -5.21
C THR A 137 -14.60 6.49 -5.85
N ASN A 138 -13.51 7.05 -6.37
CA ASN A 138 -12.39 6.31 -6.95
C ASN A 138 -11.36 5.87 -5.91
N LEU A 139 -11.41 6.41 -4.69
CA LEU A 139 -10.47 6.08 -3.63
C LEU A 139 -10.99 4.93 -2.74
N ARG A 140 -10.06 4.15 -2.18
CA ARG A 140 -10.35 3.16 -1.13
C ARG A 140 -9.17 3.02 -0.19
N ASP A 141 -9.45 2.73 1.08
CA ASP A 141 -8.45 2.26 2.03
C ASP A 141 -8.15 0.79 1.75
N ALA A 142 -6.95 0.50 1.24
CA ALA A 142 -6.54 -0.82 0.81
C ALA A 142 -5.23 -1.23 1.47
N THR A 143 -5.10 -2.52 1.76
CA THR A 143 -3.82 -3.06 2.22
C THR A 143 -2.78 -2.93 1.10
N ARG A 144 -1.50 -2.89 1.49
CA ARG A 144 -0.39 -2.82 0.53
C ARG A 144 -0.42 -3.94 -0.51
N THR A 145 -0.93 -5.13 -0.15
CA THR A 145 -1.08 -6.26 -1.08
C THR A 145 -2.11 -5.96 -2.15
N VAL A 146 -3.30 -5.52 -1.76
CA VAL A 146 -4.38 -5.18 -2.70
C VAL A 146 -4.00 -4.01 -3.61
N ASN A 147 -3.35 -2.97 -3.05
CA ASN A 147 -2.81 -1.85 -3.82
C ASN A 147 -1.78 -2.33 -4.87
N ALA A 148 -0.86 -3.23 -4.47
CA ALA A 148 0.14 -3.78 -5.39
C ALA A 148 -0.47 -4.67 -6.50
N GLU A 149 -1.56 -5.37 -6.22
CA GLU A 149 -2.31 -6.18 -7.19
C GLU A 149 -3.04 -5.31 -8.23
N ASN A 150 -3.43 -4.08 -7.86
CA ASN A 150 -4.06 -3.11 -8.74
C ASN A 150 -3.10 -2.48 -9.79
N LEU A 151 -1.88 -3.00 -9.94
CA LEU A 151 -0.94 -2.53 -10.96
C LEU A 151 -1.50 -2.74 -12.38
N ARG A 152 -1.73 -1.66 -13.13
CA ARG A 152 -2.37 -1.74 -14.46
C ARG A 152 -1.43 -1.81 -15.66
N GLN A 153 -0.20 -1.40 -15.48
CA GLN A 153 0.78 -1.29 -16.56
C GLN A 153 2.01 -2.11 -16.23
N ALA A 154 2.65 -2.63 -17.28
CA ALA A 154 3.95 -3.26 -17.13
C ALA A 154 4.97 -2.24 -16.61
N LYS A 155 5.89 -2.71 -15.77
CA LYS A 155 7.03 -1.90 -15.34
C LYS A 155 7.91 -1.57 -16.54
N SER A 156 8.59 -0.43 -16.50
CA SER A 156 9.48 0.03 -17.58
C SER A 156 10.62 -0.95 -17.92
N ASN A 157 10.99 -1.82 -16.98
CA ASN A 157 12.00 -2.86 -17.19
C ASN A 157 11.45 -4.16 -17.78
N ASN A 158 10.15 -4.23 -18.09
CA ASN A 158 9.58 -5.38 -18.77
C ASN A 158 9.77 -5.23 -20.29
N SER A 159 10.63 -6.07 -20.86
CA SER A 159 11.01 -6.02 -22.27
C SER A 159 9.86 -6.19 -23.26
N CYS A 160 8.75 -6.82 -22.86
CA CYS A 160 7.61 -7.05 -23.75
C CYS A 160 6.52 -5.98 -23.65
N GLY A 161 6.58 -5.09 -22.66
CA GLY A 161 5.56 -4.07 -22.41
C GLY A 161 4.21 -4.60 -21.91
N LEU A 162 4.01 -5.92 -21.81
CA LEU A 162 2.76 -6.54 -21.37
C LEU A 162 2.82 -6.97 -19.91
N LEU A 163 1.76 -6.68 -19.16
CA LEU A 163 1.71 -7.00 -17.73
C LEU A 163 1.69 -8.53 -17.52
N GLY A 164 2.52 -9.00 -16.58
CA GLY A 164 2.55 -10.41 -16.17
C GLY A 164 3.15 -11.40 -17.17
N VAL A 165 3.59 -10.93 -18.34
CA VAL A 165 4.15 -11.74 -19.42
C VAL A 165 5.64 -11.47 -19.56
N TYR A 166 6.41 -12.52 -19.87
CA TYR A 166 7.81 -12.41 -20.23
C TYR A 166 8.24 -13.56 -21.16
N LEU A 167 9.30 -13.36 -21.93
CA LEU A 167 9.87 -14.40 -22.79
C LEU A 167 10.72 -15.37 -21.95
N HIS A 168 10.40 -16.65 -22.01
CA HIS A 168 11.20 -17.69 -21.39
C HIS A 168 12.33 -18.13 -22.34
N LYS A 169 13.56 -17.71 -22.03
CA LYS A 169 14.70 -17.83 -22.96
C LYS A 169 15.04 -19.25 -23.37
N SER A 170 14.89 -20.24 -22.47
CA SER A 170 15.28 -21.63 -22.79
C SER A 170 14.26 -22.37 -23.63
N SER A 171 12.96 -22.06 -23.51
CA SER A 171 11.93 -22.68 -24.37
C SER A 171 11.56 -21.83 -25.58
N GLY A 172 11.95 -20.55 -25.61
CA GLY A 172 11.50 -19.60 -26.63
C GLY A 172 10.02 -19.22 -26.54
N LEU A 173 9.29 -19.70 -25.52
CA LEU A 173 7.85 -19.47 -25.35
C LEU A 173 7.57 -18.30 -24.43
N TRP A 174 6.41 -17.67 -24.62
CA TRP A 174 5.91 -16.59 -23.78
C TRP A 174 5.24 -17.17 -22.53
N HIS A 175 5.72 -16.80 -21.36
CA HIS A 175 5.21 -17.33 -20.09
C HIS A 175 4.39 -16.27 -19.35
N ALA A 176 3.16 -16.63 -19.00
CA ALA A 176 2.29 -15.81 -18.15
C ALA A 176 2.41 -16.26 -16.69
N ARG A 177 2.58 -15.30 -15.78
CA ARG A 177 2.55 -15.57 -14.33
C ARG A 177 1.81 -14.47 -13.58
N ILE A 178 1.12 -14.85 -12.52
CA ILE A 178 0.43 -13.92 -11.62
C ILE A 178 0.91 -14.14 -10.19
N LYS A 179 0.89 -13.07 -9.40
CA LYS A 179 1.20 -13.13 -7.97
C LYS A 179 -0.09 -12.84 -7.21
N VAL A 180 -0.49 -13.74 -6.32
CA VAL A 180 -1.72 -13.63 -5.51
C VAL A 180 -1.34 -13.96 -4.07
N GLY A 181 -1.66 -13.08 -3.12
CA GLY A 181 -1.38 -13.33 -1.70
C GLY A 181 0.09 -13.60 -1.39
N GLY A 182 1.02 -13.03 -2.17
CA GLY A 182 2.46 -13.25 -2.00
C GLY A 182 3.03 -14.44 -2.79
N LYS A 183 2.20 -15.37 -3.26
CA LYS A 183 2.62 -16.56 -4.01
C LYS A 183 2.54 -16.33 -5.51
N VAL A 184 3.53 -16.84 -6.25
CA VAL A 184 3.55 -16.79 -7.72
C VAL A 184 2.90 -18.05 -8.28
N THR A 185 1.89 -17.87 -9.11
CA THR A 185 1.19 -18.92 -9.85
C THR A 185 1.54 -18.82 -11.34
N SER A 186 1.98 -19.93 -11.92
CA SER A 186 2.22 -20.04 -13.37
C SER A 186 0.89 -20.24 -14.09
N LEU A 187 0.66 -19.49 -15.16
CA LEU A 187 -0.56 -19.52 -15.97
C LEU A 187 -0.35 -20.22 -17.33
N LYS A 188 0.81 -20.87 -17.52
CA LYS A 188 1.28 -21.60 -18.72
C LYS A 188 2.10 -20.78 -19.72
N TYR A 189 2.67 -21.52 -20.67
CA TYR A 189 3.48 -21.04 -21.78
C TYR A 189 2.67 -20.97 -23.08
N HIS A 190 2.92 -19.97 -23.90
CA HIS A 190 2.21 -19.67 -25.14
C HIS A 190 3.18 -19.34 -26.27
N GLY A 191 2.73 -19.53 -27.51
CA GLY A 191 3.51 -19.20 -28.70
C GLY A 191 3.63 -17.71 -28.98
N THR A 192 2.67 -16.90 -28.52
CA THR A 192 2.63 -15.44 -28.73
C THR A 192 2.50 -14.69 -27.41
N LYS A 193 2.96 -13.43 -27.39
CA LYS A 193 2.90 -12.58 -26.20
C LYS A 193 1.47 -12.16 -25.88
N GLU A 194 0.63 -11.99 -26.91
CA GLU A 194 -0.77 -11.62 -26.82
C GLU A 194 -1.60 -12.75 -26.17
N ALA A 195 -1.41 -14.00 -26.61
CA ALA A 195 -2.11 -15.14 -26.03
C ALA A 195 -1.74 -15.34 -24.54
N ALA A 196 -0.47 -15.16 -24.19
CA ALA A 196 -0.05 -15.16 -22.79
C ALA A 196 -0.70 -14.03 -21.98
N HIS A 197 -0.86 -12.85 -22.58
CA HIS A 197 -1.44 -11.69 -21.91
C HIS A 197 -2.95 -11.82 -21.70
N GLU A 198 -3.68 -12.41 -22.64
CA GLU A 198 -5.11 -12.70 -22.47
C GLU A 198 -5.38 -13.66 -21.30
N VAL A 199 -4.56 -14.72 -21.18
CA VAL A 199 -4.64 -15.64 -20.04
C VAL A 199 -4.32 -14.91 -18.74
N TYR A 200 -3.33 -14.01 -18.76
CA TYR A 200 -3.01 -13.19 -17.60
C TYR A 200 -4.16 -12.26 -17.19
N ILE A 201 -4.79 -11.55 -18.13
CA ILE A 201 -5.95 -10.66 -17.85
C ILE A 201 -7.10 -11.46 -17.24
N ARG A 202 -7.40 -12.64 -17.79
CA ARG A 202 -8.44 -13.52 -17.26
C ARG A 202 -8.16 -13.93 -15.83
N ALA A 203 -6.96 -14.44 -15.56
CA ALA A 203 -6.55 -14.82 -14.22
C ALA A 203 -6.55 -13.62 -13.26
N LYS A 204 -6.25 -12.41 -13.76
CA LYS A 204 -6.28 -11.20 -12.96
C LYS A 204 -7.69 -10.84 -12.49
N ARG A 205 -8.68 -10.92 -13.39
CA ARG A 205 -10.10 -10.70 -13.06
C ARG A 205 -10.63 -11.69 -12.04
N GLU A 206 -10.18 -12.93 -12.13
CA GLU A 206 -10.63 -14.01 -11.25
C GLU A 206 -9.94 -13.98 -9.88
N LEU A 207 -8.65 -13.62 -9.82
CA LEU A 207 -7.83 -13.80 -8.61
C LEU A 207 -7.52 -12.50 -7.85
N HIS A 208 -7.64 -11.32 -8.47
CA HIS A 208 -7.39 -10.03 -7.80
C HIS A 208 -8.70 -9.32 -7.50
N GLU A 209 -9.21 -9.51 -6.27
CA GLU A 209 -10.47 -8.91 -5.78
C GLU A 209 -10.54 -7.39 -5.98
N GLY A 210 -9.39 -6.72 -5.95
CA GLY A 210 -9.31 -5.27 -6.05
C GLY A 210 -9.17 -4.72 -7.47
N CYS A 211 -8.86 -5.53 -8.47
CA CYS A 211 -8.43 -5.02 -9.77
C CYS A 211 -9.57 -5.03 -10.79
N THR A 212 -9.80 -3.91 -11.48
CA THR A 212 -10.91 -3.78 -12.46
C THR A 212 -10.43 -3.82 -13.92
N ILE A 213 -9.34 -4.53 -14.21
CA ILE A 213 -8.79 -4.69 -15.58
C ILE A 213 -9.41 -5.91 -16.24
#